data_AF-A0AAP8QAN4-F1
#
_entry.id   AF-A0AAP8QAN4-F1
#
_cell.length_a   1.000
_cell.length_b   1.000
_cell.length_c   1.000
_cell.angle_alpha   90.00
_cell.angle_beta   90.00
_cell.angle_gamma   90.00
#
_symmetry.space_group_name_H-M   'P 1'
#
loop_
_entity.id
_entity.type
_entity.pdbx_description
1 polymer ?
#
loop_
_entity_poly.entity_id
_entity_poly.type
_entity_poly.pdbx_seq_one_letter_code
_entity_poly.pdbx_strand_id
1 'polypeptide(L)'
;MIGYLNKCPHCKEEASFVLEELECDKSLIAWCRSCGNYINQTFTLETFRKWWERYQQGEEKIAPPIKKEILEKLKMLEGAIALDSSCDLNRVEIHLKDFTDYVYKNDGE
;
A
#
# COMPACT_ATOMS: atom_id res chain seq x y z
N MET A 1 9.79 -7.48 2.65
CA MET A 1 9.73 -8.84 2.06
C MET A 1 8.75 -8.81 0.89
N ILE A 2 9.27 -8.82 -0.35
CA ILE A 2 8.44 -8.92 -1.57
C ILE A 2 7.90 -10.35 -1.53
N GLY A 3 6.60 -10.52 -1.25
CA GLY A 3 5.99 -11.82 -1.47
C GLY A 3 6.11 -12.11 -2.97
N TYR A 4 6.74 -13.24 -3.30
CA TYR A 4 7.11 -13.64 -4.65
C TYR A 4 5.88 -13.75 -5.56
N LEU A 5 5.41 -12.63 -6.11
CA LEU A 5 4.58 -12.67 -7.31
C LEU A 5 5.48 -13.23 -8.40
N ASN A 6 5.16 -14.38 -8.96
CA ASN A 6 5.87 -14.98 -10.09
C ASN A 6 5.40 -14.44 -11.45
N LYS A 7 4.22 -13.80 -11.47
CA LYS A 7 3.62 -13.16 -12.66
C LYS A 7 3.01 -11.80 -12.34
N CYS A 8 3.00 -10.90 -13.31
CA CYS A 8 2.30 -9.62 -13.20
C CYS A 8 0.77 -9.83 -13.24
N PRO A 9 -0.02 -9.26 -12.32
CA PRO A 9 -1.47 -9.37 -12.34
C PRO A 9 -2.10 -8.66 -13.55
N HIS A 10 -1.42 -7.65 -14.11
CA HIS A 10 -1.89 -6.89 -15.28
C HIS A 10 -1.60 -7.60 -16.60
N CYS A 11 -0.34 -8.00 -16.87
CA CYS A 11 0.04 -8.59 -18.16
C CYS A 11 0.27 -10.10 -18.14
N LYS A 12 0.25 -10.76 -16.97
CA LYS A 12 0.50 -12.20 -16.77
C LYS A 12 1.88 -12.71 -17.19
N GLU A 13 2.75 -11.84 -17.68
CA GLU A 13 4.18 -12.10 -17.92
C GLU A 13 4.93 -12.37 -16.62
N GLU A 14 6.12 -12.97 -16.74
CA GLU A 14 6.98 -13.23 -15.58
C GLU A 14 7.28 -11.95 -14.80
N ALA A 15 7.36 -12.12 -13.48
CA ALA A 15 7.55 -11.06 -12.52
C ALA A 15 8.95 -10.42 -12.61
N SER A 16 9.08 -9.46 -13.51
CA SER A 16 10.19 -8.53 -13.56
C SER A 16 9.75 -7.18 -12.99
N PHE A 17 10.01 -6.96 -11.69
CA PHE A 17 9.57 -5.76 -10.99
C PHE A 17 10.72 -4.85 -10.56
N VAL A 18 10.49 -3.53 -10.61
CA VAL A 18 11.33 -2.51 -9.96
C VAL A 18 10.54 -1.94 -8.79
N LEU A 19 11.13 -1.97 -7.59
CA LEU A 19 10.51 -1.34 -6.42
C LEU A 19 10.80 0.16 -6.42
N GLU A 20 9.77 0.94 -6.10
CA GLU A 20 9.86 2.39 -5.98
C GLU A 20 8.98 2.88 -4.82
N GLU A 21 9.38 3.99 -4.21
CA GLU A 21 8.58 4.74 -3.23
C GLU A 21 7.97 5.94 -3.94
N LEU A 22 6.64 6.07 -3.91
CA LEU A 22 5.97 7.23 -4.49
C LEU A 22 6.28 8.50 -3.69
N GLU A 23 6.70 9.56 -4.39
CA GLU A 23 7.04 10.83 -3.73
C GLU A 23 5.86 11.47 -3.00
N CYS A 24 4.64 11.28 -3.51
CA CYS A 24 3.47 12.03 -3.06
C CYS A 24 2.82 11.49 -1.79
N ASP A 25 2.94 10.19 -1.52
CA ASP A 25 2.28 9.54 -0.38
C ASP A 25 3.11 8.42 0.26
N LYS A 26 4.38 8.27 -0.14
CA LYS A 26 5.33 7.31 0.43
C LYS A 26 4.92 5.84 0.29
N SER A 27 3.90 5.54 -0.51
CA SER A 27 3.53 4.16 -0.81
C SER A 27 4.65 3.46 -1.57
N LEU A 28 4.99 2.25 -1.10
CA LEU A 28 5.85 1.35 -1.84
C LEU A 28 5.06 0.71 -2.97
N ILE A 29 5.60 0.77 -4.17
CA ILE A 29 5.03 0.18 -5.37
C ILE A 29 6.04 -0.72 -6.08
N ALA A 30 5.53 -1.62 -6.92
CA ALA A 30 6.32 -2.51 -7.75
C ALA A 30 5.94 -2.31 -9.23
N TRP A 31 6.81 -1.69 -10.02
CA TRP A 31 6.64 -1.47 -11.46
C TRP A 31 6.99 -2.71 -12.27
N CYS A 32 6.06 -3.19 -13.08
CA CYS A 32 6.31 -4.25 -14.04
C CYS A 32 7.10 -3.72 -15.23
N ARG A 33 8.29 -4.27 -15.49
CA ARG A 33 9.12 -3.87 -16.65
C ARG A 33 8.47 -4.20 -17.99
N SER A 34 7.61 -5.21 -18.04
CA SER A 34 7.00 -5.69 -19.29
C SER A 34 5.86 -4.80 -19.77
N CYS A 35 5.00 -4.33 -18.85
CA CYS A 35 3.81 -3.55 -19.21
C CYS A 35 3.81 -2.11 -18.70
N GLY A 36 4.79 -1.73 -17.88
CA GLY A 36 4.87 -0.39 -17.30
C GLY A 36 3.74 -0.07 -16.32
N ASN A 37 2.96 -1.04 -15.86
CA ASN A 37 2.00 -0.83 -14.77
C ASN A 37 2.65 -1.12 -13.42
N TYR A 38 2.16 -0.48 -12.37
CA TYR A 38 2.61 -0.72 -11.00
C TYR A 38 1.55 -1.44 -10.15
N ILE A 39 2.03 -2.14 -9.14
CA ILE A 39 1.20 -2.76 -8.10
C ILE A 39 1.56 -2.08 -6.78
N ASN A 40 0.55 -1.65 -6.02
CA ASN A 40 0.77 -1.16 -4.67
C ASN A 40 1.26 -2.32 -3.77
N GLN A 41 2.44 -2.15 -3.17
CA GLN A 41 2.97 -3.07 -2.17
C GLN A 41 2.49 -2.71 -0.78
N THR A 42 2.24 -1.42 -0.55
CA THR A 42 1.67 -0.88 0.67
C THR A 42 0.76 0.30 0.34
N PHE A 43 -0.20 0.57 1.21
CA PHE A 43 -0.96 1.81 1.25
C PHE A 43 -0.60 2.55 2.54
N THR A 44 -0.25 3.84 2.44
CA THR A 44 -0.06 4.69 3.62
C THR A 44 -1.38 5.25 4.11
N LEU A 45 -1.41 5.77 5.35
CA LEU A 45 -2.60 6.49 5.84
C LEU A 45 -2.91 7.71 4.98
N GLU A 46 -1.89 8.34 4.39
CA GLU A 46 -2.04 9.46 3.47
C GLU A 46 -2.72 9.03 2.15
N THR A 47 -2.39 7.85 1.62
CA THR A 47 -3.10 7.29 0.46
C THR A 47 -4.59 7.14 0.74
N PHE A 48 -4.98 6.61 1.90
CA PHE A 48 -6.38 6.48 2.28
C PHE A 48 -7.06 7.84 2.51
N ARG A 49 -6.35 8.82 3.10
CA ARG A 49 -6.87 10.18 3.28
C ARG A 49 -7.23 10.81 1.94
N LYS A 50 -6.28 10.82 0.99
CA LYS A 50 -6.49 11.38 -0.36
C LYS A 50 -7.57 10.62 -1.13
N TRP A 51 -7.65 9.30 -0.98
CA TRP A 51 -8.71 8.51 -1.61
C TRP A 51 -10.09 8.89 -1.05
N TRP A 52 -10.23 9.03 0.26
CA TRP A 52 -11.47 9.52 0.87
C TRP A 52 -11.87 10.91 0.35
N GLU A 53 -10.92 11.82 0.18
CA GLU A 53 -11.17 13.16 -0.38
C GLU A 53 -11.71 13.10 -1.80
N ARG A 54 -11.04 12.36 -2.69
CA ARG A 54 -11.50 12.16 -4.07
C ARG A 54 -12.87 11.50 -4.14
N TYR A 55 -13.13 10.50 -3.29
CA TYR A 55 -14.43 9.84 -3.23
C TYR A 55 -15.55 10.80 -2.79
N GLN A 56 -15.29 11.66 -1.79
CA GLN A 56 -16.27 12.65 -1.34
C GLN A 56 -16.52 13.78 -2.35
N GLN A 57 -15.50 14.12 -3.15
CA GLN A 57 -15.62 15.09 -4.24
C GLN A 57 -16.31 14.50 -5.48
N GLY A 58 -16.58 13.20 -5.50
CA GLY A 58 -17.16 12.49 -6.65
C GLY A 58 -16.17 12.24 -7.79
N GLU A 59 -14.87 12.51 -7.57
CA GLU A 59 -13.80 12.22 -8.53
C GLU A 59 -13.50 10.72 -8.60
N GLU A 60 -13.76 10.01 -7.51
CA GLU A 60 -13.60 8.56 -7.41
C GLU A 60 -14.95 7.90 -7.11
N LYS A 61 -15.27 6.82 -7.81
CA LYS A 61 -16.54 6.10 -7.66
C LYS A 61 -16.45 4.97 -6.63
N ILE A 62 -15.24 4.50 -6.37
CA ILE A 62 -14.99 3.39 -5.46
C ILE A 62 -14.57 3.95 -4.10
N ALA A 63 -15.32 3.60 -3.06
CA ALA A 63 -14.96 3.96 -1.69
C ALA A 63 -13.66 3.28 -1.26
N PRO A 64 -12.81 3.93 -0.45
CA PRO A 64 -11.63 3.29 0.11
C PRO A 64 -11.98 2.03 0.90
N PRO A 65 -11.11 1.01 0.92
CA PRO A 65 -11.39 -0.28 1.54
C PRO A 65 -11.39 -0.25 3.08
N ILE A 66 -10.98 0.87 3.70
CA ILE A 66 -11.06 1.10 5.14
C ILE A 66 -12.02 2.25 5.45
N LYS A 67 -12.84 2.07 6.49
CA LYS A 67 -13.77 3.11 6.96
C LYS A 67 -13.01 4.30 7.54
N LYS A 68 -13.59 5.51 7.44
CA LYS A 68 -12.99 6.73 7.99
C LYS A 68 -12.67 6.63 9.47
N GLU A 69 -13.54 6.00 10.27
CA GLU A 69 -13.32 5.87 11.72
C GLU A 69 -12.10 4.99 12.03
N ILE A 70 -11.78 4.02 11.17
CA ILE A 70 -10.57 3.19 11.30
C ILE A 70 -9.34 4.00 10.91
N LEU A 71 -9.41 4.78 9.84
CA LEU A 71 -8.32 5.67 9.42
C LEU A 71 -7.94 6.64 10.55
N GLU A 72 -8.91 7.28 11.21
CA GLU A 72 -8.63 8.19 12.31
C GLU A 72 -8.00 7.49 13.52
N LYS A 73 -8.43 6.27 13.84
CA LYS A 73 -7.79 5.46 14.89
C LYS A 73 -6.33 5.12 14.57
N LEU A 74 -6.02 4.81 13.31
CA LEU A 74 -4.65 4.54 12.88
C LEU A 74 -3.77 5.78 12.98
N LYS A 75 -4.28 6.96 12.61
CA LYS A 75 -3.55 8.24 12.78
C LYS A 75 -3.29 8.55 14.26
N MET A 76 -4.26 8.29 15.13
CA MET A 76 -4.06 8.44 16.58
C MET A 76 -2.96 7.51 17.08
N LEU A 77 -2.90 6.28 16.57
CA LEU A 77 -1.85 5.32 16.92
C LEU A 77 -0.47 5.76 16.41
N GLU A 78 -0.34 6.25 15.17
CA GLU A 78 0.90 6.86 14.67
C GLU A 78 1.39 7.96 15.60
N GLY A 79 0.50 8.87 15.99
CA GLY A 79 0.82 9.95 16.92
C GLY A 79 1.23 9.44 18.30
N ALA A 80 0.58 8.39 18.81
CA ALA A 80 0.93 7.79 20.08
C ALA A 80 2.32 7.13 20.06
N ILE A 81 2.67 6.42 18.97
CA ILE A 81 4.00 5.81 18.81
C ILE A 81 5.07 6.90 18.70
N ALA A 82 4.81 7.96 17.94
CA ALA A 82 5.75 9.08 17.81
C ALA A 82 6.00 9.86 19.12
N LEU A 83 5.10 9.73 20.11
CA LEU A 83 5.22 10.35 21.44
C LEU A 83 5.72 9.37 22.52
N ASP A 84 5.88 8.09 22.18
CA ASP A 84 6.39 7.08 23.11
C ASP A 84 7.86 7.38 23.43
N SER A 85 8.15 7.64 24.71
CA SER A 85 9.50 7.98 25.18
C SER A 85 10.50 6.83 25.05
N SER A 86 10.03 5.61 24.81
CA SER A 86 10.85 4.43 24.51
C SER A 86 11.00 4.16 23.01
N CYS A 87 10.33 4.92 22.14
CA CYS A 87 10.43 4.76 20.71
C CYS A 87 11.59 5.61 20.15
N ASP A 88 12.61 4.95 19.61
CA ASP A 88 13.75 5.60 18.96
C ASP A 88 13.43 6.09 17.52
N LEU A 89 12.16 6.16 17.14
CA LEU A 89 11.72 6.60 15.80
C LEU A 89 11.23 8.05 15.83
N ASN A 90 11.95 8.91 15.10
CA ASN A 90 11.70 10.36 15.09
C ASN A 90 10.55 10.77 14.15
N ARG A 91 10.12 9.85 13.27
CA ARG A 91 9.03 9.98 12.29
C ARG A 91 8.45 8.59 12.07
N VAL A 92 7.17 8.41 12.38
CA VAL A 92 6.48 7.13 12.30
C VAL A 92 5.40 7.22 11.24
N GLU A 93 5.33 6.22 10.37
CA GLU A 93 4.28 6.04 9.36
C GLU A 93 3.84 4.58 9.36
N ILE A 94 2.52 4.35 9.37
CA ILE A 94 1.90 3.03 9.30
C ILE A 94 1.56 2.74 7.84
N HIS A 95 2.11 1.64 7.35
CA HIS A 95 1.84 1.09 6.03
C HIS A 95 0.93 -0.14 6.17
N LEU A 96 -0.20 -0.16 5.44
CA LEU A 96 -1.04 -1.33 5.31
C LEU A 96 -0.68 -2.10 4.05
N LYS A 97 -0.47 -3.41 4.19
CA LYS A 97 -0.23 -4.31 3.05
C LYS A 97 -1.44 -5.22 2.86
N ASP A 98 -2.02 -5.15 1.67
CA ASP A 98 -3.10 -6.05 1.25
C ASP A 98 -2.51 -7.31 0.62
N PHE A 99 -2.96 -8.48 1.09
CA PHE A 99 -2.56 -9.79 0.59
C PHE A 99 -3.67 -10.50 -0.18
N THR A 100 -4.83 -9.88 -0.39
CA THR A 100 -6.03 -10.52 -0.97
C THR A 100 -5.76 -11.20 -2.32
N ASP A 101 -4.92 -10.59 -3.17
CA ASP A 101 -4.60 -11.12 -4.50
C ASP A 101 -3.31 -11.95 -4.57
N TYR A 102 -2.70 -12.28 -3.43
CA TYR A 102 -1.49 -13.10 -3.41
C TYR A 102 -1.83 -14.57 -3.70
N VAL A 103 -1.64 -14.97 -4.96
CA VAL A 103 -1.76 -16.38 -5.37
C VAL A 103 -0.41 -17.07 -5.22
N TYR A 104 -0.24 -17.81 -4.13
CA TYR A 104 0.90 -18.71 -3.95
C TYR A 104 0.59 -20.06 -4.60
N LYS A 105 1.33 -20.44 -5.64
CA LYS A 105 1.43 -21.83 -6.07
C LYS A 105 2.74 -22.38 -5.56
N ASN A 106 2.69 -23.45 -4.78
CA ASN A 106 3.88 -24.25 -4.51
C ASN A 106 4.35 -24.83 -5.85
N ASP A 107 5.63 -24.66 -6.19
CA ASP A 107 6.25 -25.31 -7.36
C ASP A 107 6.45 -26.83 -7.15
N GLY A 108 5.55 -27.49 -6.39
CA GLY A 108 5.67 -28.87 -5.95
C GLY A 108 4.37 -29.68 -5.92
N GLU A 109 3.30 -29.19 -6.56
CA GLU A 109 2.08 -29.98 -6.86
C GLU A 109 1.87 -30.12 -8.37
#